data_AF-A0ABD3B3N4-F1
#
_entry.id   AF-A0ABD3B3N4-F1
#
_cell.length_a   1.000
_cell.length_b   1.000
_cell.length_c   1.000
_cell.angle_alpha   90.00
_cell.angle_beta   90.00
_cell.angle_gamma   90.00
#
_symmetry.space_group_name_H-M   'P 1'
#
loop_
_entity.id
_entity.type
_entity.pdbx_description
1 polymer ?
#
loop_
_entity_poly.entity_id
_entity_poly.type
_entity_poly.pdbx_seq_one_letter_code
_entity_poly.pdbx_strand_id
1 'polypeptide(L)'
;MNRKLNLDISQNNTFLLPRDISAATDRLIGLKFGMGTLDNMNHLKNKHIRFVADLLQHQFRLALVRLENAVRGTIFGAIRHKLMPTPQNLVFKKNRLFQLDTAKNSLTIAWEQMVKELSYAPDDRLLRAILGIQRRKINVGDKVAGRHGNKGIISKILPRQDMQHLQDGRPVDMVFNPLGVPSRMNVGLGLARSLQDRHYRIAPFDERYEHEVPRKLVFSKLYQVSKRTANPWVFEAEYPGKSRIFGGRTGNPFEQPVLIGKP
;
A
#
# COMPACT_ATOMS: atom_id res chain seq x y z
N MET A 1 19.08 9.92 11.56
CA MET A 1 18.52 11.27 11.81
C MET A 1 19.48 12.35 11.33
N ASN A 2 20.74 12.30 11.76
CA ASN A 2 21.78 13.30 11.50
C ASN A 2 22.01 13.57 9.99
N ARG A 3 22.12 12.53 9.16
CA ARG A 3 22.23 12.67 7.69
C ARG A 3 21.04 13.38 7.03
N LYS A 4 19.84 13.26 7.61
CA LYS A 4 18.61 13.87 7.08
C LYS A 4 18.44 15.31 7.56
N LEU A 5 18.90 15.62 8.77
CA LEU A 5 18.92 16.97 9.34
C LEU A 5 20.20 17.75 9.01
N ASN A 6 21.11 17.15 8.22
CA ASN A 6 22.42 17.68 7.87
C ASN A 6 23.25 18.11 9.09
N LEU A 7 23.17 17.33 10.17
CA LEU A 7 23.89 17.58 11.41
C LEU A 7 25.24 16.87 11.38
N ASP A 8 26.31 17.65 11.60
CA ASP A 8 27.66 17.13 11.78
C ASP A 8 27.85 16.64 13.21
N ILE A 9 27.38 15.42 13.46
CA ILE A 9 27.48 14.73 14.75
C ILE A 9 28.08 13.35 14.48
N SER A 10 29.07 12.96 15.29
CA SER A 10 29.72 11.65 15.20
C SER A 10 28.71 10.50 15.22
N GLN A 11 28.91 9.52 14.34
CA GLN A 11 28.04 8.34 14.22
C GLN A 11 28.04 7.45 15.46
N ASN A 12 29.05 7.59 16.34
CA ASN A 12 29.16 6.84 17.58
C ASN A 12 28.29 7.38 18.71
N ASN A 13 27.71 8.59 18.54
CA ASN A 13 26.82 9.14 19.54
C ASN A 13 25.38 8.62 19.31
N THR A 14 24.90 7.83 20.26
CA THR A 14 23.55 7.24 20.25
C THR A 14 22.54 8.04 21.07
N PHE A 15 22.97 9.08 21.80
CA PHE A 15 22.11 9.89 22.65
C PHE A 15 21.49 11.06 21.87
N LEU A 16 20.26 11.42 22.25
CA LEU A 16 19.56 12.57 21.69
C LEU A 16 20.14 13.86 22.29
N LEU A 17 20.70 14.72 21.45
CA LEU A 17 21.24 16.02 21.87
C LEU A 17 20.15 17.11 21.76
N PRO A 18 20.23 18.18 22.56
CA PRO A 18 19.33 19.33 22.42
C PRO A 18 19.33 19.91 20.99
N ARG A 19 20.48 19.87 20.31
CA ARG A 19 20.63 20.32 18.92
C ARG A 19 19.82 19.49 17.92
N ASP A 20 19.62 18.20 18.19
CA ASP A 20 18.78 17.33 17.36
C ASP A 20 17.31 17.77 17.43
N ILE A 21 16.85 18.17 18.62
CA ILE A 21 15.48 18.63 18.86
C ILE A 21 15.25 19.97 18.17
N SER A 22 16.18 20.92 18.30
CA SER A 22 16.09 22.22 17.62
C SER A 22 16.06 22.06 16.10
N ALA A 23 16.97 21.27 15.53
CA ALA A 23 17.02 21.04 14.09
C ALA A 23 15.80 20.28 13.55
N ALA A 24 15.24 19.36 14.34
CA ALA A 24 13.99 18.69 13.98
C ALA A 24 12.80 19.66 13.98
N THR A 25 12.76 20.58 14.96
CA THR A 25 11.71 21.59 15.08
C THR A 25 11.78 22.58 13.92
N ASP A 26 12.95 23.11 13.59
CA ASP A 26 13.16 24.01 12.44
C ASP A 26 12.74 23.35 11.13
N ARG A 27 13.06 22.06 10.95
CA ARG A 27 12.63 21.33 9.76
C ARG A 27 11.11 21.16 9.69
N LEU A 28 10.43 20.92 10.81
CA LEU A 28 8.96 20.82 10.85
C LEU A 28 8.29 22.17 10.54
N ILE A 29 8.87 23.27 11.05
CA ILE A 29 8.42 24.63 10.73
C ILE A 29 8.61 24.91 9.24
N GLY A 30 9.79 24.64 8.69
CA GLY A 30 10.06 24.80 7.26
C GLY A 30 9.09 24.01 6.38
N LEU A 31 8.80 22.76 6.72
CA LEU A 31 7.83 21.93 6.00
C LEU A 31 6.41 22.51 6.06
N LYS A 32 6.01 23.15 7.17
CA LYS A 32 4.71 23.83 7.30
C LYS A 32 4.58 25.01 6.33
N PHE A 33 5.69 25.70 6.05
CA PHE A 33 5.75 26.82 5.11
C PHE A 33 6.14 26.40 3.68
N GLY A 34 6.13 25.10 3.37
CA GLY A 34 6.43 24.58 2.03
C GLY A 34 7.92 24.57 1.67
N MET A 35 8.81 24.82 2.64
CA MET A 35 10.25 24.72 2.44
C MET A 35 10.71 23.27 2.62
N GLY A 36 11.16 22.65 1.52
CA GLY A 36 11.70 21.30 1.49
C GLY A 36 10.73 20.25 0.94
N THR A 37 11.24 19.04 0.70
CA THR A 37 10.45 17.94 0.17
C THR A 37 9.82 17.13 1.31
N LEU A 38 8.52 16.89 1.19
CA LEU A 38 7.77 16.03 2.11
C LEU A 38 8.20 14.59 1.86
N ASP A 39 9.04 14.05 2.74
CA ASP A 39 9.43 12.65 2.69
C ASP A 39 8.23 11.79 3.11
N ASN A 40 7.50 11.30 2.11
CA ASN A 40 6.37 10.41 2.32
C ASN A 40 6.87 8.97 2.54
N MET A 41 7.63 8.75 3.61
CA MET A 41 8.00 7.42 4.11
C MET A 41 6.76 6.54 4.37
N ASN A 42 5.60 7.17 4.59
CA ASN A 42 4.30 6.53 4.79
C ASN A 42 3.46 6.43 3.51
N HIS A 43 4.03 6.70 2.33
CA HIS A 43 3.32 6.56 1.07
C HIS A 43 2.83 5.11 0.98
N LEU A 44 1.52 4.89 0.86
CA LEU A 44 0.94 3.54 0.93
C LEU A 44 1.52 2.61 -0.16
N LYS A 45 1.95 3.16 -1.29
CA LYS A 45 2.76 2.44 -2.30
C LYS A 45 3.99 1.72 -1.71
N ASN A 46 4.61 2.27 -0.67
CA ASN A 46 5.77 1.70 0.03
C ASN A 46 5.39 0.77 1.20
N LYS A 47 4.11 0.69 1.57
CA LYS A 47 3.56 -0.16 2.64
C LYS A 47 2.58 -1.23 2.15
N HIS A 48 2.48 -1.46 0.85
CA HIS A 48 1.87 -2.70 0.37
C HIS A 48 2.69 -3.88 0.86
N ILE A 49 2.02 -4.98 1.18
CA ILE A 49 2.65 -6.28 1.39
C ILE A 49 3.41 -6.57 0.09
N ARG A 50 4.73 -6.37 0.10
CA ARG A 50 5.59 -6.76 -1.02
C ARG A 50 5.96 -8.21 -0.79
N PHE A 51 5.48 -9.08 -1.66
CA PHE A 51 5.80 -10.49 -1.59
C PHE A 51 7.21 -10.71 -2.13
N VAL A 52 7.88 -11.78 -1.71
CA VAL A 52 9.22 -12.15 -2.22
C VAL A 52 9.18 -12.32 -3.75
N ALA A 53 8.05 -12.79 -4.29
CA ALA A 53 7.80 -12.89 -5.72
C ALA A 53 7.76 -11.52 -6.43
N ASP A 54 7.19 -10.47 -5.82
CA ASP A 54 7.16 -9.13 -6.40
C ASP A 54 8.57 -8.52 -6.48
N LEU A 55 9.40 -8.80 -5.47
CA LEU A 55 10.80 -8.37 -5.44
C LEU A 55 11.60 -9.10 -6.53
N LEU A 56 11.40 -10.40 -6.68
CA LEU A 56 11.99 -11.22 -7.74
C LEU A 56 11.52 -10.76 -9.12
N GLN A 57 10.23 -10.46 -9.30
CA GLN A 57 9.67 -9.96 -10.55
C GLN A 57 10.31 -8.62 -10.96
N HIS A 58 10.53 -7.71 -10.00
CA HIS A 58 11.22 -6.45 -10.27
C HIS A 58 12.68 -6.67 -10.68
N GLN A 59 13.40 -7.57 -10.01
CA GLN A 59 14.77 -7.90 -10.38
C GLN A 59 14.86 -8.62 -11.73
N PHE A 60 13.91 -9.50 -12.04
CA PHE A 60 13.84 -10.22 -13.31
C PHE A 60 13.51 -9.27 -14.47
N ARG A 61 12.60 -8.32 -14.27
CA ARG A 61 12.30 -7.27 -15.25
C ARG A 61 13.53 -6.40 -15.52
N LEU A 62 14.26 -5.99 -14.48
CA LEU A 62 15.51 -5.26 -14.64
C LEU A 62 16.58 -6.10 -15.36
N ALA A 63 16.66 -7.40 -15.08
CA ALA A 63 17.58 -8.31 -15.75
C ALA A 63 17.26 -8.46 -17.25
N LEU A 64 15.98 -8.56 -17.62
CA LEU A 64 15.55 -8.59 -19.03
C LEU A 64 15.88 -7.29 -19.75
N VAL A 65 15.63 -6.13 -19.13
CA VAL A 65 16.00 -4.83 -19.71
C VAL A 65 17.53 -4.70 -19.86
N ARG A 66 18.30 -5.23 -18.90
CA ARG A 66 19.77 -5.28 -19.01
C ARG A 66 20.22 -6.20 -20.14
N LEU A 67 19.59 -7.35 -20.31
CA LEU A 67 19.88 -8.28 -21.41
C LEU A 67 19.52 -7.66 -22.76
N GLU A 68 18.37 -6.99 -22.87
CA GLU A 68 17.96 -6.25 -24.05
C GLU A 68 18.99 -5.19 -24.42
N ASN A 69 19.41 -4.37 -23.46
CA ASN A 69 20.43 -3.35 -23.69
C ASN A 69 21.80 -3.94 -24.03
N ALA A 70 22.17 -5.08 -23.46
CA ALA A 70 23.39 -5.80 -23.80
C ALA A 70 23.35 -6.29 -25.24
N VAL A 71 22.29 -7.01 -25.63
CA VAL A 71 22.09 -7.54 -26.99
C VAL A 71 22.01 -6.40 -28.01
N ARG A 72 21.29 -5.32 -27.70
CA ARG A 72 21.25 -4.11 -28.53
C ARG A 72 22.64 -3.49 -28.67
N GLY A 73 23.39 -3.38 -27.58
CA GLY A 73 24.79 -2.94 -27.61
C GLY A 73 25.69 -3.83 -28.48
N THR A 74 25.55 -5.15 -28.40
CA THR A 74 26.37 -6.10 -29.17
C THR A 74 26.02 -6.07 -30.65
N ILE A 75 24.73 -6.09 -31.00
CA ILE A 75 24.25 -6.04 -32.38
C ILE A 75 24.63 -4.70 -33.04
N PHE A 76 24.39 -3.58 -32.35
CA PHE A 76 24.77 -2.26 -32.87
C PHE A 76 26.28 -2.08 -32.93
N GLY A 77 27.03 -2.66 -31.99
CA GLY A 77 28.50 -2.70 -32.01
C GLY A 77 29.05 -3.51 -33.18
N ALA A 78 28.51 -4.70 -33.43
CA ALA A 78 28.88 -5.56 -34.56
C ALA A 78 28.53 -4.93 -35.91
N ILE A 79 27.37 -4.27 -36.01
CA ILE A 79 26.97 -3.50 -37.20
C ILE A 79 27.92 -2.32 -37.41
N ARG A 80 28.32 -1.59 -36.36
CA ARG A 80 29.33 -0.51 -36.46
C ARG A 80 30.70 -1.02 -36.93
N HIS A 81 31.15 -2.17 -36.43
CA HIS A 81 32.43 -2.75 -36.82
C HIS A 81 32.43 -3.24 -38.29
N LYS A 82 31.31 -3.76 -38.80
CA LYS A 82 31.12 -4.07 -40.23
C LYS A 82 30.96 -2.82 -41.13
N LEU A 83 30.76 -1.63 -40.54
CA LEU A 83 30.59 -0.34 -41.22
C LEU A 83 31.83 0.56 -41.13
N MET A 84 33.01 0.00 -40.85
CA MET A 84 34.28 0.72 -40.92
C MET A 84 34.42 1.37 -42.32
N PRO A 85 34.60 2.70 -42.43
CA PRO A 85 34.56 3.40 -43.70
C PRO A 85 35.82 3.10 -44.50
N THR A 86 35.75 2.06 -45.33
CA THR A 86 36.68 1.84 -46.44
C THR A 86 36.28 2.75 -47.61
N PRO A 87 37.23 3.25 -48.43
CA PRO A 87 36.95 4.19 -49.53
C PRO A 87 35.84 3.71 -50.48
N GLN A 88 35.71 2.40 -50.68
CA GLN A 88 34.69 1.77 -51.52
C GLN A 88 33.26 1.77 -50.91
N ASN A 89 33.11 1.92 -49.59
CA ASN A 89 31.82 1.86 -48.88
C ASN A 89 31.15 3.23 -48.67
N LEU A 90 31.79 4.33 -49.08
CA LEU A 90 31.27 5.70 -48.93
C LEU A 90 30.17 6.06 -49.96
N VAL A 91 30.17 5.42 -51.14
CA VAL A 91 29.23 5.73 -52.24
C VAL A 91 27.80 5.22 -51.96
N PHE A 92 27.64 4.18 -51.14
CA PHE A 92 26.33 3.56 -50.84
C PHE A 92 25.74 3.95 -49.47
N LYS A 93 26.33 4.94 -48.79
CA LYS A 93 26.09 5.24 -47.37
C LYS A 93 24.65 5.67 -47.05
N LYS A 94 23.98 6.39 -47.97
CA LYS A 94 22.64 6.96 -47.73
C LYS A 94 21.53 5.89 -47.75
N ASN A 95 21.57 4.97 -48.72
CA ASN A 95 20.58 3.88 -48.82
C ASN A 95 20.76 2.83 -47.71
N ARG A 96 22.01 2.55 -47.31
CA ARG A 96 22.31 1.55 -46.27
C ARG A 96 21.96 2.04 -44.86
N LEU A 97 22.14 3.33 -44.58
CA LEU A 97 21.70 3.96 -43.33
C LEU A 97 20.17 4.00 -43.21
N PHE A 98 19.46 4.27 -44.31
CA PHE A 98 17.99 4.24 -44.35
C PHE A 98 17.45 2.82 -44.10
N GLN A 99 18.04 1.79 -44.72
CA GLN A 99 17.67 0.40 -44.45
C GLN A 99 17.92 -0.01 -42.99
N LEU A 100 19.02 0.46 -42.37
CA LEU A 100 19.31 0.19 -40.97
C LEU A 100 18.34 0.87 -40.01
N ASP A 101 17.93 2.12 -40.29
CA ASP A 101 16.93 2.80 -39.46
C ASP A 101 15.53 2.20 -39.63
N THR A 102 15.20 1.74 -40.83
CA THR A 102 13.93 1.04 -41.07
C THR A 102 13.91 -0.29 -40.30
N ALA A 103 14.99 -1.07 -40.37
CA ALA A 103 15.11 -2.33 -39.63
C ALA A 103 15.08 -2.13 -38.10
N LYS A 104 15.71 -1.07 -37.58
CA LYS A 104 15.63 -0.72 -36.15
C LYS A 104 14.22 -0.35 -35.73
N ASN A 105 13.51 0.45 -36.53
CA ASN A 105 12.13 0.83 -36.21
C ASN A 105 11.21 -0.39 -36.27
N SER A 106 11.36 -1.28 -37.26
CA SER A 106 10.60 -2.53 -37.33
C SER A 106 10.82 -3.43 -36.11
N LEU A 107 12.06 -3.59 -35.65
CA LEU A 107 12.38 -4.35 -34.43
C LEU A 107 11.81 -3.70 -33.17
N THR A 108 11.84 -2.36 -33.09
CA THR A 108 11.30 -1.64 -31.93
C THR A 108 9.78 -1.74 -31.88
N ILE A 109 9.10 -1.64 -33.01
CA ILE A 109 7.65 -1.80 -33.13
C ILE A 109 7.24 -3.24 -32.80
N ALA A 110 7.92 -4.25 -33.38
CA ALA A 110 7.64 -5.65 -33.07
C ALA A 110 7.83 -5.97 -31.58
N TRP A 111 8.83 -5.36 -30.94
CA TRP A 111 9.06 -5.49 -29.50
C TRP A 111 7.98 -4.82 -28.66
N GLU A 112 7.61 -3.57 -28.97
CA GLU A 112 6.52 -2.89 -28.26
C GLU A 112 5.20 -3.65 -28.38
N GLN A 113 4.95 -4.24 -29.54
CA GLN A 113 3.76 -5.04 -29.81
C GLN A 113 3.77 -6.36 -29.02
N MET A 114 4.91 -7.06 -28.97
CA MET A 114 5.09 -8.26 -28.14
C MET A 114 4.90 -7.95 -26.65
N VAL A 115 5.46 -6.84 -26.15
CA VAL A 115 5.28 -6.40 -24.75
C VAL A 115 3.82 -6.04 -24.45
N LYS A 116 3.11 -5.44 -25.42
CA LYS A 116 1.68 -5.10 -25.29
C LYS A 116 0.79 -6.34 -25.26
N GLU A 117 1.07 -7.34 -26.10
CA GLU A 117 0.35 -8.62 -26.08
C GLU A 117 0.61 -9.41 -24.80
N LEU A 118 1.86 -9.43 -24.32
CA LEU A 118 2.22 -10.00 -23.02
C LEU A 118 1.55 -9.26 -21.83
N SER A 119 1.19 -7.99 -22.01
CA SER A 119 0.48 -7.19 -21.00
C SER A 119 -1.04 -7.42 -20.98
N TYR A 120 -1.64 -7.89 -22.09
CA TYR A 120 -3.10 -7.93 -22.27
C TYR A 120 -3.71 -9.32 -22.24
N ALA A 121 -2.92 -10.40 -22.28
CA ALA A 121 -3.42 -11.77 -22.25
C ALA A 121 -4.08 -12.11 -20.88
N PRO A 122 -5.41 -12.28 -20.81
CA PRO A 122 -6.11 -12.36 -19.52
C PRO A 122 -5.97 -13.73 -18.83
N ASP A 123 -5.78 -14.81 -19.58
CA ASP A 123 -6.00 -16.19 -19.10
C ASP A 123 -4.87 -17.20 -19.37
N ASP A 124 -3.77 -16.78 -20.01
CA ASP A 124 -2.76 -17.74 -20.43
C ASP A 124 -1.77 -18.11 -19.30
N ARG A 125 -1.77 -19.40 -18.90
CA ARG A 125 -0.99 -19.94 -17.76
C ARG A 125 0.51 -19.69 -17.91
N LEU A 126 1.01 -19.74 -19.14
CA LEU A 126 2.42 -19.56 -19.48
C LEU A 126 2.89 -18.12 -19.19
N LEU A 127 2.02 -17.15 -19.45
CA LEU A 127 2.28 -15.73 -19.25
C LEU A 127 2.25 -15.35 -17.76
N ARG A 128 1.37 -15.96 -16.96
CA ARG A 128 1.41 -15.84 -15.49
C ARG A 128 2.66 -16.51 -14.89
N ALA A 129 3.14 -17.59 -15.48
CA ALA A 129 4.37 -18.25 -15.08
C ALA A 129 5.62 -17.41 -15.43
N ILE A 130 5.66 -16.81 -16.62
CA ILE A 130 6.74 -15.92 -17.06
C ILE A 130 6.75 -14.58 -16.29
N LEU A 131 5.57 -14.00 -16.03
CA LEU A 131 5.44 -12.76 -15.25
C LEU A 131 5.45 -12.97 -13.74
N GLY A 132 5.42 -14.22 -13.26
CA GLY A 132 5.38 -14.56 -11.83
C GLY A 132 4.11 -14.09 -11.10
N ILE A 133 3.05 -13.68 -11.81
CA ILE A 133 1.82 -13.14 -11.23
C ILE A 133 0.94 -14.32 -10.79
N GLN A 134 1.33 -14.94 -9.68
CA GLN A 134 0.53 -15.95 -9.02
C GLN A 134 -0.41 -15.24 -8.03
N ARG A 135 -1.72 -15.26 -8.29
CA ARG A 135 -2.72 -14.80 -7.30
C ARG A 135 -2.64 -15.73 -6.08
N ARG A 136 -1.92 -15.30 -5.04
CA ARG A 136 -1.80 -16.06 -3.79
C ARG A 136 -2.95 -15.69 -2.85
N LYS A 137 -3.62 -16.70 -2.31
CA LYS A 137 -4.59 -16.51 -1.22
C LYS A 137 -3.84 -16.16 0.07
N ILE A 138 -4.48 -15.38 0.94
CA ILE A 138 -3.98 -15.06 2.26
C ILE A 138 -3.82 -16.35 3.07
N ASN A 139 -2.65 -16.54 3.70
CA ASN A 139 -2.35 -17.70 4.54
C ASN A 139 -1.97 -17.29 5.96
N VAL A 140 -2.03 -18.27 6.86
CA VAL A 140 -1.46 -18.13 8.22
C VAL A 140 0.03 -17.82 8.09
N GLY A 141 0.52 -16.87 8.88
CA GLY A 141 1.89 -16.36 8.81
C GLY A 141 2.06 -15.11 7.94
N ASP A 142 1.07 -14.74 7.11
CA ASP A 142 1.13 -13.49 6.36
C ASP A 142 1.02 -12.28 7.30
N LYS A 143 1.76 -11.20 6.99
CA LYS A 143 1.77 -9.96 7.77
C LYS A 143 0.76 -8.96 7.24
N VAL A 144 -0.05 -8.40 8.14
CA VAL A 144 -1.07 -7.38 7.84
C VAL A 144 -0.77 -6.11 8.61
N ALA A 145 -1.05 -4.95 8.02
CA ALA A 145 -0.85 -3.65 8.65
C ALA A 145 -1.96 -2.66 8.29
N GLY A 146 -2.38 -1.85 9.25
CA GLY A 146 -3.31 -0.74 9.02
C GLY A 146 -2.59 0.61 8.88
N ARG A 147 -3.37 1.63 8.49
CA ARG A 147 -2.86 2.99 8.23
C ARG A 147 -2.41 3.72 9.51
N HIS A 148 -2.88 3.26 10.67
CA HIS A 148 -2.55 3.81 11.99
C HIS A 148 -1.30 3.16 12.62
N GLY A 149 -0.56 2.35 11.85
CA GLY A 149 0.68 1.73 12.32
C GLY A 149 0.48 0.42 13.10
N ASN A 150 -0.76 -0.02 13.30
CA ASN A 150 -1.07 -1.36 13.78
C ASN A 150 -0.53 -2.40 12.79
N LYS A 151 0.22 -3.39 13.30
CA LYS A 151 0.81 -4.48 12.51
C LYS A 151 0.60 -5.79 13.24
N GLY A 152 0.28 -6.83 12.51
CA GLY A 152 0.09 -8.18 13.06
C GLY A 152 0.40 -9.25 12.03
N ILE A 153 0.53 -10.48 12.50
CA ILE A 153 0.64 -11.68 11.68
C ILE A 153 -0.69 -12.43 11.79
N ILE A 154 -1.17 -13.01 10.69
CA ILE A 154 -2.36 -13.84 10.70
C ILE A 154 -2.03 -15.13 11.46
N SER A 155 -2.63 -15.29 12.63
CA SER A 155 -2.43 -16.47 13.50
C SER A 155 -3.33 -17.64 13.12
N LYS A 156 -4.56 -17.35 12.70
CA LYS A 156 -5.57 -18.36 12.39
C LYS A 156 -6.57 -17.85 11.36
N ILE A 157 -6.98 -18.71 10.45
CA ILE A 157 -8.09 -18.47 9.52
C ILE A 157 -9.23 -19.39 9.96
N LEU A 158 -10.38 -18.80 10.31
CA LEU A 158 -11.54 -19.54 10.78
C LEU A 158 -12.58 -19.70 9.67
N PRO A 159 -13.33 -20.81 9.65
CA PRO A 159 -14.54 -20.92 8.84
C PRO A 159 -15.57 -19.84 9.20
N ARG A 160 -16.38 -19.41 8.23
CA ARG A 160 -17.36 -18.32 8.40
C ARG A 160 -18.36 -18.60 9.53
N GLN A 161 -18.74 -19.86 9.74
CA GLN A 161 -19.66 -20.28 10.81
C GLN A 161 -19.05 -20.16 12.21
N ASP A 162 -17.73 -20.25 12.35
CA ASP A 162 -17.04 -20.14 13.64
C ASP A 162 -16.76 -18.69 14.02
N MET A 163 -16.87 -17.77 13.07
CA MET A 163 -16.62 -16.35 13.28
C MET A 163 -17.72 -15.73 14.13
N GLN A 164 -17.31 -14.81 15.00
CA GLN A 164 -18.25 -14.00 15.76
C GLN A 164 -19.15 -13.21 14.81
N HIS A 165 -20.41 -13.01 15.18
CA HIS A 165 -21.36 -12.30 14.35
C HIS A 165 -22.03 -11.14 15.09
N LEU A 166 -22.47 -10.19 14.29
CA LEU A 166 -23.24 -9.03 14.71
C LEU A 166 -24.67 -9.44 15.08
N GLN A 167 -25.41 -8.51 15.67
CA GLN A 167 -26.81 -8.73 16.05
C GLN A 167 -27.74 -8.91 14.84
N ASP A 168 -27.32 -8.48 13.66
CA ASP A 168 -28.01 -8.74 12.38
C ASP A 168 -27.59 -10.06 11.70
N GLY A 169 -26.79 -10.89 12.40
CA GLY A 169 -26.33 -12.19 11.91
C GLY A 169 -25.13 -12.14 10.96
N ARG A 170 -24.62 -10.96 10.60
CA ARG A 170 -23.43 -10.87 9.73
C ARG A 170 -22.16 -11.25 10.50
N PRO A 171 -21.34 -12.18 10.00
CA PRO A 171 -20.07 -12.52 10.63
C PRO A 171 -19.03 -11.41 10.41
N VAL A 172 -18.10 -11.28 11.35
CA VAL A 172 -16.97 -10.35 11.24
C VAL A 172 -15.87 -10.92 10.34
N ASP A 173 -15.14 -10.04 9.66
CA ASP A 173 -14.07 -10.46 8.73
C ASP A 173 -12.73 -10.71 9.42
N MET A 174 -12.41 -9.90 10.45
CA MET A 174 -11.13 -9.95 11.15
C MET A 174 -11.30 -9.53 12.61
N VAL A 175 -10.65 -10.26 13.51
CA VAL A 175 -10.64 -9.95 14.95
C VAL A 175 -9.24 -9.50 15.35
N PHE A 176 -9.16 -8.35 16.02
CA PHE A 176 -7.91 -7.81 16.54
C PHE A 176 -7.85 -7.97 18.04
N ASN A 177 -6.65 -8.25 18.56
CA ASN A 177 -6.40 -8.11 19.99
C ASN A 177 -6.45 -6.61 20.36
N PRO A 178 -7.25 -6.19 21.37
CA PRO A 178 -7.33 -4.81 21.81
C PRO A 178 -5.97 -4.19 22.19
N LEU A 179 -5.01 -5.00 22.66
CA LEU A 179 -3.65 -4.51 22.97
C LEU A 179 -2.89 -3.98 21.74
N GLY A 180 -3.28 -4.41 20.54
CA GLY A 180 -2.67 -3.99 19.27
C GLY A 180 -3.34 -2.80 18.60
N VAL A 181 -4.41 -2.25 19.19
CA VAL A 181 -5.16 -1.12 18.65
C VAL A 181 -4.86 0.14 19.48
N PRO A 182 -4.26 1.18 18.88
CA PRO A 182 -4.04 2.44 19.59
C PRO A 182 -5.36 3.03 20.08
N SER A 183 -5.38 3.58 21.29
CA SER A 183 -6.55 4.25 21.88
C SER A 183 -7.07 5.42 21.03
N ARG A 184 -6.24 5.96 20.13
CA ARG A 184 -6.53 7.11 19.25
C ARG A 184 -7.23 6.74 17.94
N MET A 185 -7.72 5.50 17.78
CA MET A 185 -8.33 5.04 16.53
C MET A 185 -9.86 5.23 16.53
N ASN A 186 -10.38 5.96 15.54
CA ASN A 186 -11.81 6.24 15.37
C ASN A 186 -12.58 5.08 14.71
N VAL A 187 -12.42 3.86 15.23
CA VAL A 187 -12.92 2.61 14.62
C VAL A 187 -14.44 2.63 14.43
N GLY A 188 -15.18 3.20 15.39
CA GLY A 188 -16.64 3.28 15.33
C GLY A 188 -17.17 4.15 14.18
N LEU A 189 -16.38 5.09 13.65
CA LEU A 189 -16.81 5.89 12.49
C LEU A 189 -16.88 5.05 11.22
N GLY A 190 -16.03 4.02 11.10
CA GLY A 190 -16.07 3.06 9.99
C GLY A 190 -17.38 2.28 9.95
N LEU A 191 -17.91 1.91 11.13
CA LEU A 191 -19.23 1.26 11.24
C LEU A 191 -20.34 2.20 10.77
N ALA A 192 -20.37 3.44 11.28
CA ALA A 192 -21.33 4.46 10.86
C ALA A 192 -21.29 4.71 9.35
N ARG A 193 -20.09 4.75 8.75
CA ARG A 193 -19.88 4.86 7.30
C ARG A 193 -20.51 3.70 6.56
N SER A 194 -20.27 2.47 7.01
CA SER A 194 -20.72 1.27 6.32
C SER A 194 -22.24 1.12 6.26
N LEU A 195 -22.94 1.69 7.24
CA LEU A 195 -24.40 1.61 7.35
C LEU A 195 -25.11 2.75 6.60
N GLN A 196 -24.45 3.89 6.41
CA GLN A 196 -25.01 5.05 5.70
C GLN A 196 -24.45 5.26 4.30
N ASP A 197 -23.53 4.41 3.85
CA ASP A 197 -22.75 4.55 2.62
C ASP A 197 -22.19 5.97 2.42
N ARG A 198 -21.67 6.56 3.50
CA ARG A 198 -21.11 7.92 3.51
C ARG A 198 -19.62 7.91 3.79
N HIS A 199 -18.90 8.82 3.15
CA HIS A 199 -17.48 9.06 3.43
C HIS A 199 -17.35 10.20 4.44
N TYR A 200 -16.68 9.93 5.55
CA TYR A 200 -16.33 10.97 6.52
C TYR A 200 -14.88 11.39 6.33
N ARG A 201 -14.67 12.69 6.18
CA ARG A 201 -13.33 13.27 6.19
C ARG A 201 -13.08 13.84 7.57
N ILE A 202 -12.13 13.26 8.30
CA ILE A 202 -11.68 13.78 9.59
C ILE A 202 -10.42 14.59 9.35
N ALA A 203 -10.38 15.82 9.87
CA ALA A 203 -9.16 16.61 9.86
C ALA A 203 -8.15 16.01 10.86
N PRO A 204 -6.88 15.84 10.47
CA PRO A 204 -5.83 15.54 11.45
C PRO A 204 -5.77 16.69 12.48
N PHE A 205 -5.67 16.36 13.77
CA PHE A 205 -5.50 17.32 14.89
C PHE A 205 -6.75 18.09 15.36
N ASP A 206 -7.92 17.43 15.41
CA ASP A 206 -9.16 17.99 15.98
C ASP A 206 -9.19 18.00 17.53
N GLU A 207 -8.20 17.38 18.17
CA GLU A 207 -8.04 17.36 19.65
C GLU A 207 -7.54 18.69 20.23
N ARG A 208 -7.22 19.68 19.40
CA ARG A 208 -6.68 20.98 19.86
C ARG A 208 -7.69 21.85 20.58
N TYR A 209 -8.99 21.58 20.42
CA TYR A 209 -10.06 22.46 20.89
C TYR A 209 -10.80 21.90 22.11
N GLU A 210 -11.01 20.58 22.20
CA GLU A 210 -11.66 19.95 23.36
C GLU A 210 -11.12 18.52 23.62
N HIS A 211 -11.20 18.08 24.87
CA HIS A 211 -10.96 16.68 25.24
C HIS A 211 -12.04 15.76 24.62
N GLU A 212 -11.62 14.59 24.14
CA GLU A 212 -12.46 13.53 23.56
C GLU A 212 -13.34 13.92 22.34
N VAL A 213 -13.00 14.98 21.58
CA VAL A 213 -13.69 15.35 20.33
C VAL A 213 -13.95 14.17 19.38
N PRO A 214 -12.98 13.26 19.15
CA PRO A 214 -13.22 12.12 18.28
C PRO A 214 -14.32 11.19 18.81
N ARG A 215 -14.41 11.03 20.13
CA ARG A 215 -15.44 10.22 20.78
C ARG A 215 -16.82 10.87 20.65
N LYS A 216 -16.92 12.18 20.90
CA LYS A 216 -18.17 12.96 20.70
C LYS A 216 -18.67 12.87 19.25
N LEU A 217 -17.75 12.98 18.29
CA LEU A 217 -18.06 12.86 16.86
C LEU A 217 -18.56 11.47 16.49
N VAL A 218 -17.85 10.41 16.92
CA VAL A 218 -18.26 9.02 16.67
C VAL A 218 -19.63 8.74 17.29
N PHE A 219 -19.84 9.18 18.53
CA PHE A 219 -21.08 8.97 19.26
C PHE A 219 -22.28 9.66 18.60
N SER A 220 -22.15 10.97 18.33
CA SER A 220 -23.22 11.72 17.66
C SER A 220 -23.57 11.11 16.30
N LYS A 221 -22.58 10.60 15.57
CA LYS A 221 -22.82 9.98 14.28
C LYS A 221 -23.47 8.62 14.37
N LEU A 222 -23.02 7.75 15.27
CA LEU A 222 -23.65 6.45 15.52
C LEU A 222 -25.10 6.62 16.01
N TYR A 223 -25.39 7.63 16.83
CA TYR A 223 -26.74 7.96 17.26
C TYR A 223 -27.64 8.39 16.08
N GLN A 224 -27.12 9.23 15.18
CA GLN A 224 -27.86 9.59 13.96
C GLN A 224 -28.08 8.38 13.05
N VAL A 225 -27.13 7.44 13.02
CA VAL A 225 -27.26 6.19 12.26
C VAL A 225 -28.33 5.30 12.86
N SER A 226 -28.33 5.08 14.18
CA SER A 226 -29.32 4.22 14.83
C SER A 226 -30.74 4.71 14.63
N LYS A 227 -30.97 6.03 14.62
CA LYS A 227 -32.30 6.61 14.32
C LYS A 227 -32.75 6.44 12.87
N ARG A 228 -31.82 6.38 11.92
CA ARG A 228 -32.13 6.36 10.48
C ARG A 228 -32.15 4.95 9.89
N THR A 229 -31.50 4.00 10.56
CA THR A 229 -31.32 2.63 10.07
C THR A 229 -32.23 1.70 10.86
N ALA A 230 -32.65 0.58 10.28
CA ALA A 230 -33.41 -0.46 10.99
C ALA A 230 -32.60 -1.23 12.06
N ASN A 231 -31.37 -0.79 12.35
CA ASN A 231 -30.44 -1.43 13.28
C ASN A 231 -30.21 -0.54 14.51
N PRO A 232 -31.12 -0.55 15.51
CA PRO A 232 -31.00 0.31 16.69
C PRO A 232 -29.76 -0.03 17.53
N TRP A 233 -29.30 -1.28 17.49
CA TRP A 233 -28.15 -1.81 18.21
C TRP A 233 -26.79 -1.20 17.82
N VAL A 234 -26.73 -0.45 16.72
CA VAL A 234 -25.52 0.26 16.25
C VAL A 234 -25.08 1.32 17.26
N PHE A 235 -26.00 1.74 18.13
CA PHE A 235 -25.74 2.69 19.20
C PHE A 235 -26.22 2.12 20.54
N GLU A 236 -25.28 1.89 21.44
CA GLU A 236 -25.57 1.54 22.83
C GLU A 236 -25.21 2.74 23.73
N ALA A 237 -26.20 3.29 24.44
CA ALA A 237 -26.02 4.50 25.25
C ALA A 237 -25.01 4.29 26.40
N GLU A 238 -25.03 3.10 27.00
CA GLU A 238 -24.12 2.70 28.08
C GLU A 238 -22.69 2.45 27.59
N TYR A 239 -22.53 2.08 26.32
CA TYR A 239 -21.25 1.65 25.73
C TYR A 239 -20.99 2.32 24.39
N PRO A 240 -20.63 3.62 24.40
CA PRO A 240 -20.47 4.42 23.18
C PRO A 240 -19.43 3.82 22.23
N GLY A 241 -19.86 3.53 20.99
CA GLY A 241 -18.99 2.97 19.95
C GLY A 241 -18.71 1.48 20.07
N LYS A 242 -19.31 0.80 21.05
CA LYS A 242 -19.26 -0.66 21.19
C LYS A 242 -20.64 -1.24 20.90
N SER A 243 -20.67 -2.50 20.52
CA SER A 243 -21.90 -3.25 20.31
C SER A 243 -21.75 -4.66 20.85
N ARG A 244 -22.85 -5.26 21.31
CA ARG A 244 -22.85 -6.69 21.64
C ARG A 244 -22.62 -7.53 20.39
N ILE A 245 -21.81 -8.58 20.55
CA ILE A 245 -21.51 -9.57 19.52
C ILE A 245 -21.85 -10.95 20.08
N PHE A 246 -22.03 -11.92 19.20
CA PHE A 246 -22.32 -13.30 19.58
C PHE A 246 -21.21 -14.24 19.11
N GLY A 247 -20.93 -15.27 19.90
CA GLY A 247 -19.93 -16.28 19.55
C GLY A 247 -20.42 -17.17 18.41
N GLY A 248 -19.64 -17.34 17.34
CA GLY A 248 -20.07 -18.15 16.19
C GLY A 248 -20.32 -19.63 16.53
N ARG A 249 -19.54 -20.20 17.47
CA ARG A 249 -19.69 -21.60 17.89
C ARG A 249 -20.75 -21.82 18.96
N THR A 250 -20.93 -20.85 19.85
CA THR A 250 -21.80 -20.99 21.04
C THR A 250 -23.15 -20.33 20.84
N GLY A 251 -23.28 -19.34 19.95
CA GLY A 251 -24.46 -18.50 19.80
C GLY A 251 -24.68 -17.52 20.97
N ASN A 252 -23.92 -17.65 22.06
CA ASN A 252 -24.09 -16.84 23.26
C ASN A 252 -23.50 -15.43 23.07
N PRO A 253 -24.14 -14.39 23.65
CA PRO A 253 -23.58 -13.05 23.67
C PRO A 253 -22.30 -13.01 24.52
N PHE A 254 -21.35 -12.16 24.12
CA PHE A 254 -20.19 -11.86 24.97
C PHE A 254 -20.63 -11.03 26.18
N GLU A 255 -19.99 -11.25 27.33
CA GLU A 255 -20.27 -10.52 28.58
C GLU A 255 -20.06 -9.01 28.43
N GLN A 256 -19.05 -8.61 27.66
CA GLN A 256 -18.72 -7.20 27.41
C GLN A 256 -18.95 -6.86 25.93
N PRO A 257 -19.54 -5.68 25.64
CA PRO A 257 -19.68 -5.22 24.27
C PRO A 257 -18.31 -4.88 23.69
N VAL A 258 -18.16 -5.10 22.38
CA VAL A 258 -16.87 -4.99 21.67
C VAL A 258 -16.92 -3.83 20.69
N LEU A 259 -15.77 -3.19 20.47
CA LEU A 259 -15.62 -2.14 19.47
C LEU A 259 -15.66 -2.76 18.07
N ILE A 260 -16.57 -2.27 17.23
CA ILE A 260 -16.75 -2.76 15.86
C ILE A 260 -16.56 -1.62 14.89
N GLY A 261 -15.85 -1.87 13.80
CA GLY A 261 -15.64 -0.90 12.74
C GLY A 261 -15.33 -1.54 11.42
N LYS A 262 -15.34 -0.73 10.37
CA LYS A 262 -14.82 -1.09 9.05
C LYS A 262 -13.58 -0.25 8.73
N PRO A 263 -12.55 -0.84 8.11
CA PRO A 263 -11.34 -0.15 7.70
C PRO A 263 -11.58 0.89 6.58
#